data_AF-K5D9H4-F1
#
_entry.id   AF-K5D9H4-F1
#
_cell.length_a   1.000
_cell.length_b   1.000
_cell.length_c   1.000
_cell.angle_alpha   90.00
_cell.angle_beta   90.00
_cell.angle_gamma   90.00
#
_symmetry.space_group_name_H-M   'P 1'
#
loop_
_entity.id
_entity.type
_entity.pdbx_description
1 polymer ?
#
loop_
_entity_poly.entity_id
_entity_poly.type
_entity_poly.pdbx_seq_one_letter_code
_entity_poly.pdbx_strand_id
1 'polypeptide(L)'
;MAVQFEFYKNPGTGEEGEEEQYHPRVVNFNSVSTEYLATEIHRATTFGEAEVEGVLMSLDHFMSSHLKNGERAHLRDRIFSGDVADYRTGI
;
A
#
# COMPACT_ATOMS: atom_id res chain seq x y z
N MET A 1 -19.96 0.91 6.71
CA MET A 1 -18.51 0.70 6.90
C MET A 1 -18.17 1.07 8.33
N ALA A 2 -17.51 0.18 9.07
CA ALA A 2 -16.92 0.52 10.37
C ALA A 2 -15.42 0.72 10.15
N VAL A 3 -14.90 1.87 10.57
CA VAL A 3 -13.46 2.15 10.54
C VAL A 3 -12.87 1.58 11.82
N GLN A 4 -11.83 0.76 11.71
CA GLN A 4 -11.12 0.21 12.86
C GLN A 4 -9.87 1.05 13.15
N PHE A 5 -9.65 1.33 14.43
CA PHE A 5 -8.52 2.11 14.90
C PHE A 5 -7.63 1.26 15.81
N GLU A 6 -6.33 1.48 15.71
CA GLU A 6 -5.35 1.08 16.72
C GLU A 6 -4.77 2.35 17.35
N PHE A 7 -4.50 2.33 18.65
CA PHE A 7 -3.91 3.45 19.36
C PHE A 7 -2.42 3.19 19.55
N TYR A 8 -1.57 3.98 18.91
CA TYR A 8 -0.12 3.90 19.13
C TYR A 8 0.35 5.02 20.04
N LYS A 9 1.39 4.74 20.84
CA LYS A 9 2.03 5.70 21.74
C LYS A 9 3.08 6.48 20.96
N ASN A 10 3.14 7.80 21.16
CA ASN A 10 4.26 8.58 20.65
C ASN A 10 5.56 8.05 21.31
N PRO A 11 6.66 7.86 20.56
CA PRO A 11 7.94 7.54 21.17
C PRO A 11 8.29 8.65 22.16
N GLY A 12 8.36 8.31 23.45
CA GLY A 12 8.48 9.32 24.51
C GLY A 12 9.73 10.16 24.35
N THR A 13 9.60 11.47 24.54
CA THR A 13 10.72 12.43 24.56
C THR A 13 11.65 12.23 25.77
N GLY A 14 11.30 11.34 26.69
CA GLY A 14 12.09 11.06 27.89
C GLY A 14 11.94 12.12 28.98
N GLU A 15 11.00 13.05 28.83
CA GLU A 15 10.71 14.07 29.85
C GLU A 15 9.80 13.48 30.95
N GLU A 16 10.25 13.58 32.21
CA GLU A 16 9.47 13.18 33.39
C GLU A 16 8.24 14.09 33.53
N GLY A 17 7.06 13.57 33.17
CA GLY A 17 5.78 14.24 33.37
C GLY A 17 4.89 14.38 32.14
N GLU A 18 5.31 13.92 30.96
CA GLU A 18 4.41 13.87 29.79
C GLU A 18 3.30 12.82 29.99
N GLU A 19 2.04 13.25 29.89
CA GLU A 19 0.89 12.34 29.84
C GLU A 19 0.98 11.45 28.60
N GLU A 20 0.70 10.15 28.76
CA GLU A 20 0.76 9.19 27.66
C GLU A 20 -0.31 9.51 26.60
N GLN A 21 0.09 10.23 25.55
CA GLN A 21 -0.80 10.59 24.46
C GLN A 21 -0.87 9.46 23.42
N TYR A 22 -2.06 8.91 23.25
CA TYR A 22 -2.36 7.86 22.29
C TYR A 22 -2.98 8.43 21.02
N HIS A 23 -2.41 8.12 19.86
CA HIS A 23 -2.94 8.55 18.58
C HIS A 23 -3.65 7.40 17.87
N PRO A 24 -4.93 7.57 17.49
CA PRO A 24 -5.63 6.58 16.69
C PRO A 24 -5.04 6.57 15.27
N ARG A 25 -4.56 5.41 14.84
CA ARG A 25 -4.26 5.10 13.44
C ARG A 25 -5.36 4.21 12.88
N VAL A 26 -5.81 4.52 11.66
CA VAL A 26 -6.72 3.62 10.95
C VAL A 26 -5.94 2.36 10.60
N VAL A 27 -6.46 1.20 11.00
CA VAL A 27 -5.93 -0.10 10.59
C VAL A 27 -6.84 -0.66 9.52
N ASN A 28 -6.31 -0.86 8.32
CA ASN A 28 -7.05 -1.48 7.22
C ASN A 28 -7.12 -2.98 7.48
N PHE A 29 -8.32 -3.48 7.81
CA PHE A 29 -8.52 -4.87 8.22
C PHE A 29 -8.46 -5.88 7.05
N ASN A 30 -8.58 -5.40 5.80
CA ASN A 30 -8.68 -6.26 4.62
C ASN A 30 -7.64 -5.84 3.57
N SER A 31 -6.71 -6.73 3.26
CA SER A 31 -5.96 -6.70 2.02
C SER A 31 -6.78 -7.40 0.93
N VAL A 32 -6.76 -6.85 -0.27
CA VAL A 32 -7.28 -7.53 -1.46
C VAL A 32 -6.08 -8.12 -2.19
N SER A 33 -6.12 -9.42 -2.50
CA SER A 33 -5.01 -10.07 -3.20
C SER A 33 -4.98 -9.70 -4.68
N THR A 34 -3.80 -9.74 -5.29
CA THR A 34 -3.63 -9.45 -6.71
C THR A 34 -4.40 -10.44 -7.60
N GLU A 35 -4.53 -11.70 -7.18
CA GLU A 35 -5.29 -12.74 -7.88
C GLU A 35 -6.79 -12.45 -7.88
N TYR A 36 -7.30 -11.93 -6.75
CA TYR A 36 -8.69 -11.50 -6.66
C TYR A 36 -8.96 -10.30 -7.57
N LEU A 37 -8.06 -9.31 -7.58
CA LEU A 37 -8.13 -8.17 -8.51
C LEU A 37 -8.06 -8.62 -9.98
N ALA A 38 -7.19 -9.58 -10.30
CA ALA A 38 -7.10 -10.15 -11.65
C ALA A 38 -8.43 -10.76 -12.08
N THR A 39 -9.08 -11.52 -11.19
CA THR A 39 -10.40 -12.11 -11.43
C THR A 39 -11.46 -11.03 -11.65
N GLU A 40 -11.46 -9.95 -10.87
CA GLU A 40 -12.41 -8.84 -11.04
C GLU A 40 -12.19 -8.10 -12.37
N ILE A 41 -10.94 -7.84 -12.76
CA ILE A 41 -10.62 -7.19 -14.02
C ILE A 41 -11.00 -8.07 -15.20
N HIS A 42 -10.69 -9.38 -15.15
CA HIS A 42 -11.10 -10.33 -16.18
C HIS A 42 -12.61 -10.32 -16.38
N ARG A 43 -13.40 -10.34 -15.30
CA ARG A 43 -14.87 -10.29 -15.37
C ARG A 43 -15.41 -8.95 -15.89
N ALA A 44 -14.68 -7.86 -15.67
CA ALA A 44 -15.09 -6.51 -16.07
C ALA A 44 -14.64 -6.13 -17.50
N THR A 45 -13.82 -6.96 -18.14
CA THR A 45 -13.20 -6.66 -19.44
C THR A 45 -13.36 -7.84 -20.40
N THR A 46 -12.85 -7.70 -21.63
CA THR A 46 -12.78 -8.80 -22.60
C THR A 46 -11.41 -9.47 -22.63
N PHE A 47 -10.51 -9.10 -21.73
CA PHE A 47 -9.16 -9.68 -21.65
C PHE A 47 -9.22 -11.08 -21.07
N GLY A 48 -8.40 -11.99 -21.60
CA GLY A 48 -8.17 -13.31 -21.02
C GLY A 48 -7.39 -13.23 -19.71
N GLU A 49 -7.49 -14.26 -18.88
CA GLU A 49 -6.81 -14.31 -17.56
C GLU A 49 -5.30 -14.05 -17.67
N ALA A 50 -4.62 -14.68 -18.65
CA ALA A 50 -3.19 -14.50 -18.88
C ALA A 50 -2.82 -13.06 -19.32
N GLU A 51 -3.72 -12.39 -20.07
CA GLU A 51 -3.49 -10.99 -20.47
C GLU A 51 -3.59 -10.06 -19.25
N VAL A 52 -4.59 -10.28 -18.39
CA VAL A 52 -4.75 -9.51 -17.15
C VAL A 52 -3.57 -9.72 -16.21
N GLU A 53 -3.13 -10.96 -16.03
CA GLU A 53 -1.95 -11.28 -15.22
C GLU A 53 -0.70 -10.57 -15.75
N GLY A 54 -0.47 -10.62 -17.07
CA GLY A 54 0.65 -9.93 -17.72
C GLY A 54 0.63 -8.41 -17.53
N VAL A 55 -0.56 -7.79 -17.60
CA VAL A 55 -0.72 -6.35 -17.35
C VAL A 55 -0.43 -6.01 -15.90
N LEU A 56 -0.93 -6.79 -14.93
CA LEU A 56 -0.70 -6.54 -13.51
C LEU A 56 0.78 -6.71 -13.14
N MET A 57 1.45 -7.75 -13.65
CA MET A 57 2.89 -7.95 -13.45
C MET A 57 3.72 -6.81 -14.05
N SER A 58 3.38 -6.37 -15.26
CA SER A 58 4.07 -5.26 -15.92
C SER A 58 3.87 -3.96 -15.15
N LEU A 59 2.64 -3.70 -14.70
CA LEU A 59 2.31 -2.51 -13.92
C LEU A 59 3.08 -2.49 -12.60
N ASP A 60 3.10 -3.61 -11.87
CA ASP A 60 3.88 -3.75 -10.64
C ASP A 60 5.37 -3.49 -10.88
N HIS A 61 5.94 -4.08 -11.94
CA HIS A 61 7.33 -3.89 -12.29
C HIS A 61 7.69 -2.41 -12.55
N PHE A 62 6.92 -1.73 -13.41
CA PHE A 62 7.19 -0.33 -13.76
C PHE A 62 6.97 0.59 -12.56
N MET A 63 5.88 0.41 -11.82
CA MET A 63 5.61 1.20 -10.62
C MET A 63 6.73 1.01 -9.58
N SER A 64 7.11 -0.24 -9.31
CA SER A 64 8.20 -0.54 -8.40
C SER A 64 9.53 0.09 -8.83
N SER A 65 9.84 0.11 -10.13
CA SER A 65 11.05 0.74 -10.65
C SER A 65 11.08 2.25 -10.39
N HIS A 66 9.98 2.96 -10.69
CA HIS A 66 9.89 4.40 -10.44
C HIS A 66 9.94 4.73 -8.94
N LEU A 67 9.20 3.98 -8.11
CA LEU A 67 9.19 4.22 -6.67
C LEU A 67 10.57 3.94 -6.03
N LYS A 68 11.31 2.94 -6.51
CA LYS A 68 12.71 2.68 -6.09
C LYS A 68 13.64 3.85 -6.41
N ASN A 69 13.39 4.58 -7.48
CA ASN A 69 14.15 5.76 -7.88
C ASN A 69 13.75 7.03 -7.11
N GLY A 70 12.84 6.92 -6.14
CA GLY A 70 12.31 8.06 -5.38
C GLY A 70 11.29 8.89 -6.15
N GLU A 71 10.82 8.40 -7.29
CA GLU A 71 9.80 9.06 -8.08
C GLU A 71 8.40 8.76 -7.53
N ARG A 72 7.46 9.67 -7.78
CA ARG A 72 6.04 9.48 -7.42
C ARG A 72 5.30 8.93 -8.63
N ALA A 73 4.66 7.78 -8.47
CA ALA A 73 3.86 7.18 -9.53
C ALA A 73 2.39 7.63 -9.42
N HIS A 74 1.82 8.07 -10.53
CA HIS A 74 0.41 8.46 -10.60
C HIS A 74 -0.39 7.37 -11.31
N LEU A 75 -1.45 6.90 -10.67
CA LEU A 75 -2.45 6.02 -11.29
C LEU A 75 -3.81 6.73 -11.26
N ARG A 76 -4.12 7.42 -12.36
CA ARG A 76 -5.25 8.37 -12.46
C ARG A 76 -5.17 9.41 -11.34
N ASP A 77 -6.19 9.50 -10.49
CA ASP A 77 -6.29 10.49 -9.41
C ASP A 77 -5.58 10.08 -8.12
N ARG A 78 -4.91 8.91 -8.12
CA ARG A 78 -4.19 8.38 -6.96
C ARG A 78 -2.69 8.53 -7.12
N ILE A 79 -2.01 8.90 -6.04
CA ILE A 79 -0.56 9.05 -5.99
C ILE A 79 0.02 7.96 -5.11
N PHE A 80 1.04 7.28 -5.62
CA PHE A 80 1.84 6.29 -4.92
C PHE A 80 3.22 6.88 -4.66
N SER A 81 3.71 6.73 -3.43
CA SER A 81 5.05 7.13 -3.00
C SER A 81 5.60 5.97 -2.18
N GLY A 82 6.83 5.54 -2.46
CA GLY A 82 7.49 4.51 -1.67
C GLY A 82 8.07 5.13 -0.41
N ASP A 83 7.89 4.45 0.73
CA ASP A 83 8.69 4.76 1.92
C ASP A 83 10.03 4.04 1.78
N VAL A 84 11.13 4.76 2.04
CA VAL A 84 12.51 4.24 1.92
C VAL A 84 12.74 2.97 2.78
N ALA A 85 11.89 2.72 3.77
CA ALA A 85 11.93 1.54 4.63
C ALA A 85 11.52 0.23 3.93
N ASP A 86 10.64 0.27 2.92
CA ASP A 86 10.08 -0.94 2.30
C ASP A 86 11.07 -1.65 1.35
N TYR A 87 12.13 -0.97 0.92
CA TYR A 87 13.13 -1.53 0.01
C TYR A 87 14.27 -2.28 0.70
N ARG A 88 14.31 -2.29 2.05
CA ARG A 88 15.38 -2.98 2.82
C ARG A 88 15.08 -4.44 3.16
N THR A 89 13.90 -4.96 2.81
CA THR A 89 13.49 -6.34 3.14
C THR A 89 13.43 -7.28 1.94
N GLY A 90 13.85 -6.84 0.76
CA GLY A 90 14.12 -7.72 -0.38
C GLY A 90 15.61 -8.07 -0.43
N ILE A 91 15.92 -9.35 -0.26
CA ILE A 91 17.22 -10.05 -0.39
C ILE A 91 18.18 -9.39 -1.38
#